data_AF-A0A3D8STN4-F1
#
_entry.id   AF-A0A3D8STN4-F1
#
_cell.length_a   1.000
_cell.length_b   1.000
_cell.length_c   1.000
_cell.angle_alpha   90.00
_cell.angle_beta   90.00
_cell.angle_gamma   90.00
#
_symmetry.space_group_name_H-M   'P 1'
#
loop_
_entity.id
_entity.type
_entity.pdbx_description
1 polymer ?
#
loop_
_entity_poly.entity_id
_entity_poly.type
_entity_poly.pdbx_seq_one_letter_code
_entity_poly.pdbx_strand_id
1 'polypeptide(L)'
;MKSFVSLSLAALAAVAAAVPVEHGPGRFGPHGGPGSSRYSSSASASAVAASTTAAAATSAAAVAASSSVAVSSVAVSSVAASSVAVSSVAVSSATAVAAVASSTGTPTVYLAGDSTMAKGGGGTGTEGWGVFLPYSLTGVKVVNDAKAGTSARSYTNESRFQDIADVVTAGDWVIIEFGHNDGGSLSTTDNLRTDCYGAGSETCTSVNGDIVQTYPTYITAAAKLMTAKGAQVIISPPTPDNPCETGTCSYTAPRFTAYANSSVAAVGSMATFIDHGQYVGNAFEALGPTTVDAFYPNDHTHPSPTGSTIVAAQFVLALLCSNNPLAAHVVNTTSSITGSCV
;
A
#
# COMPACT_ATOMS: atom_id res chain seq x y z
N MET A 1 -47.79 4.60 -21.08
CA MET A 1 -46.91 3.53 -21.58
C MET A 1 -45.54 4.11 -21.90
N LYS A 2 -44.56 3.98 -21.00
CA LYS A 2 -43.12 4.13 -21.30
C LYS A 2 -42.42 3.05 -20.49
N SER A 3 -41.95 2.03 -21.20
CA SER A 3 -41.35 0.84 -20.63
C SER A 3 -39.88 1.11 -20.33
N PHE A 4 -39.48 0.86 -19.09
CA PHE A 4 -38.08 0.72 -18.69
C PHE A 4 -37.51 -0.55 -19.32
N VAL A 5 -36.35 -0.45 -19.96
CA VAL A 5 -35.55 -1.62 -20.32
C VAL A 5 -34.46 -1.73 -19.25
N SER A 6 -34.67 -2.72 -18.38
CA SER A 6 -33.68 -3.21 -17.43
C SER A 6 -32.57 -3.90 -18.22
N LEU A 7 -31.34 -3.37 -18.19
CA LEU A 7 -30.18 -4.03 -18.75
C LEU A 7 -29.68 -5.03 -17.69
N SER A 8 -29.96 -6.31 -17.92
CA SER A 8 -29.62 -7.42 -17.03
C SER A 8 -28.11 -7.64 -16.91
N LEU A 9 -27.69 -8.05 -15.71
CA LEU A 9 -26.36 -8.44 -15.23
C LEU A 9 -25.60 -9.45 -16.13
N ALA A 10 -26.26 -10.02 -17.14
CA ALA A 10 -25.69 -10.98 -18.08
C ALA A 10 -24.66 -10.38 -19.07
N ALA A 11 -24.66 -9.05 -19.27
CA ALA A 11 -23.76 -8.41 -20.24
C ALA A 11 -22.28 -8.31 -19.77
N LEU A 12 -22.00 -8.46 -18.47
CA LEU A 12 -20.64 -8.40 -17.94
C LEU A 12 -19.90 -9.76 -17.96
N ALA A 13 -20.63 -10.87 -18.11
CA ALA A 13 -20.06 -12.23 -18.06
C ALA A 13 -19.48 -12.72 -19.40
N ALA A 14 -19.66 -11.98 -20.50
CA ALA A 14 -19.34 -12.46 -21.85
C ALA A 14 -17.89 -12.26 -22.31
N VAL A 15 -17.01 -11.67 -21.49
CA VAL A 15 -15.59 -11.41 -21.86
C VAL A 15 -14.62 -12.41 -21.23
N ALA A 16 -15.06 -13.26 -20.29
CA ALA A 16 -14.16 -14.12 -19.49
C ALA A 16 -14.04 -15.59 -19.96
N ALA A 17 -14.54 -15.96 -21.14
CA ALA A 17 -14.60 -17.37 -21.56
C ALA A 17 -13.90 -17.64 -22.90
N ALA A 18 -12.56 -17.63 -22.92
CA ALA A 18 -11.78 -18.35 -23.94
C ALA A 18 -10.27 -18.46 -23.60
N VAL A 19 -9.89 -19.34 -22.66
CA VAL A 19 -8.53 -19.94 -22.67
C VAL A 19 -8.64 -21.40 -22.21
N PRO A 20 -8.25 -22.39 -23.02
CA PRO A 20 -8.19 -23.79 -22.59
C PRO A 20 -6.90 -24.04 -21.81
N VAL A 21 -7.02 -24.66 -20.62
CA VAL A 21 -5.88 -25.17 -19.85
C VAL A 21 -5.73 -26.67 -20.16
N GLU A 22 -4.62 -27.05 -20.78
CA GLU A 22 -4.23 -28.46 -20.92
C GLU A 22 -3.68 -29.00 -19.59
N HIS A 23 -4.21 -30.14 -19.14
CA HIS A 23 -3.69 -30.90 -18.01
C HIS A 23 -2.69 -31.97 -18.48
N GLY A 24 -1.46 -31.92 -17.97
CA GLY A 24 -0.47 -33.01 -18.06
C GLY A 24 -0.32 -33.73 -16.70
N PRO A 25 -0.15 -35.07 -16.66
CA PRO A 25 -0.29 -35.85 -15.42
C PRO A 25 1.02 -36.12 -14.67
N GLY A 26 0.96 -36.00 -13.34
CA GLY A 26 1.42 -37.00 -12.36
C GLY A 26 2.91 -37.23 -12.09
N ARG A 27 3.29 -37.24 -10.80
CA ARG A 27 3.90 -38.40 -10.13
C ARG A 27 4.01 -38.19 -8.61
N PHE A 28 3.32 -39.07 -7.87
CA PHE A 28 3.49 -39.31 -6.44
C PHE A 28 4.63 -40.30 -6.19
N GLY A 29 5.32 -40.15 -5.06
CA GLY A 29 6.22 -41.15 -4.48
C GLY A 29 6.18 -41.06 -2.94
N PRO A 30 6.04 -42.17 -2.19
CA PRO A 30 5.84 -42.17 -0.74
C PRO A 30 7.09 -42.59 0.05
N HIS A 31 7.36 -41.93 1.18
CA HIS A 31 8.18 -42.44 2.30
C HIS A 31 7.60 -41.76 3.55
N GLY A 32 7.26 -42.40 4.68
CA GLY A 32 7.78 -43.58 5.36
C GLY A 32 7.97 -43.14 6.83
N GLY A 33 7.19 -43.69 7.76
CA GLY A 33 7.08 -43.23 9.16
C GLY A 33 8.25 -43.62 10.10
N PRO A 34 7.98 -43.85 11.41
CA PRO A 34 8.14 -42.82 12.45
C PRO A 34 9.27 -43.12 13.45
N GLY A 35 9.84 -42.08 14.05
CA GLY A 35 10.86 -42.17 15.11
C GLY A 35 10.41 -41.47 16.38
N SER A 36 9.88 -42.24 17.33
CA SER A 36 9.67 -41.84 18.72
C SER A 36 11.00 -41.79 19.50
N SER A 37 11.21 -40.77 20.33
CA SER A 37 11.95 -40.94 21.59
C SER A 37 11.57 -39.86 22.60
N ARG A 38 11.11 -40.36 23.75
CA ARG A 38 10.84 -39.64 24.98
C ARG A 38 12.16 -39.26 25.64
N TYR A 39 12.22 -38.09 26.25
CA TYR A 39 13.08 -37.88 27.42
C TYR A 39 12.28 -37.12 28.48
N SER A 40 12.23 -37.71 29.67
CA SER A 40 11.64 -37.18 30.89
C SER A 40 12.77 -36.91 31.88
N SER A 41 12.71 -35.79 32.62
CA SER A 41 13.22 -35.52 33.99
C SER A 41 13.38 -34.00 34.14
N SER A 42 12.54 -33.28 34.89
CA SER A 42 12.36 -33.17 36.35
C SER A 42 13.19 -32.05 37.00
N ALA A 43 12.47 -31.05 37.54
CA ALA A 43 12.75 -30.18 38.70
C ALA A 43 14.09 -29.39 38.73
N SER A 44 14.11 -28.09 39.04
CA SER A 44 13.70 -27.55 40.34
C SER A 44 13.82 -26.02 40.37
N ALA A 45 13.08 -25.42 41.32
CA ALA A 45 12.89 -24.00 41.54
C ALA A 45 14.14 -23.26 42.07
N SER A 46 14.19 -21.94 41.86
CA SER A 46 14.42 -20.98 42.94
C SER A 46 14.00 -19.56 42.54
N ALA A 47 13.19 -18.98 43.40
CA ALA A 47 12.80 -17.58 43.41
C ALA A 47 13.94 -16.72 43.99
N VAL A 48 14.13 -15.52 43.44
CA VAL A 48 14.64 -14.37 44.20
C VAL A 48 13.87 -13.14 43.78
N ALA A 49 13.14 -12.58 44.73
CA ALA A 49 12.49 -11.28 44.65
C ALA A 49 13.53 -10.17 44.85
N ALA A 50 13.39 -9.07 44.12
CA ALA A 50 13.88 -7.76 44.55
C ALA A 50 13.03 -6.67 43.93
N SER A 51 12.18 -6.07 44.76
CA SER A 51 11.46 -4.82 44.55
C SER A 51 12.43 -3.65 44.53
N THR A 52 12.26 -2.70 43.61
CA THR A 52 12.51 -1.28 43.91
C THR A 52 11.42 -0.41 43.27
N THR A 53 11.03 0.58 44.05
CA THR A 53 9.84 1.42 43.93
C THR A 53 10.05 2.65 43.05
N ALA A 54 9.03 2.94 42.25
CA ALA A 54 8.47 4.26 41.89
C ALA A 54 9.41 5.47 41.76
N ALA A 55 9.57 5.95 40.52
CA ALA A 55 9.94 7.32 40.22
C ALA A 55 8.67 8.20 40.14
N ALA A 56 8.63 9.25 40.96
CA ALA A 56 7.59 10.28 40.93
C ALA A 56 7.98 11.41 39.98
N ALA A 57 7.00 11.87 39.21
CA ALA A 57 7.06 13.04 38.36
C ALA A 57 6.91 14.34 39.17
N THR A 58 7.71 15.34 38.82
CA THR A 58 7.53 16.79 39.05
C THR A 58 8.52 17.51 38.12
N SER A 59 8.34 18.68 37.53
CA SER A 59 7.24 19.59 37.23
C SER A 59 7.80 20.57 36.19
N ALA A 60 6.95 21.09 35.31
CA ALA A 60 7.29 22.14 34.37
C ALA A 60 7.75 23.44 35.08
N ALA A 61 8.74 24.13 34.49
CA ALA A 61 8.93 25.56 34.66
C ALA A 61 9.53 26.16 33.38
N ALA A 62 8.65 26.75 32.57
CA ALA A 62 9.03 27.70 31.53
C ALA A 62 9.48 28.99 32.21
N VAL A 63 10.70 29.47 31.89
CA VAL A 63 11.14 30.82 32.24
C VAL A 63 11.14 31.65 30.96
N ALA A 64 10.17 32.54 30.87
CA ALA A 64 10.21 33.68 29.99
C ALA A 64 11.30 34.65 30.48
N ALA A 65 12.16 35.10 29.59
CA ALA A 65 12.99 36.28 29.82
C ALA A 65 12.94 37.17 28.57
N SER A 66 12.20 38.25 28.71
CA SER A 66 12.09 39.33 27.74
C SER A 66 13.26 40.30 27.87
N SER A 67 13.75 40.76 26.72
CA SER A 67 14.23 42.12 26.39
C SER A 67 15.22 42.84 27.31
N SER A 68 16.39 43.19 26.77
CA SER A 68 16.79 44.61 26.70
C SER A 68 17.96 44.81 25.73
N VAL A 69 17.76 45.76 24.82
CA VAL A 69 18.77 46.34 23.94
C VAL A 69 19.57 47.35 24.75
N ALA A 70 20.91 47.22 24.75
CA ALA A 70 21.80 48.27 25.19
C ALA A 70 22.65 48.71 23.98
N VAL A 71 22.35 49.91 23.49
CA VAL A 71 23.17 50.64 22.53
C VAL A 71 24.29 51.29 23.33
N SER A 72 25.55 51.11 22.92
CA SER A 72 26.65 51.95 23.37
C SER A 72 27.47 52.35 22.16
N SER A 73 27.42 53.65 21.90
CA SER A 73 28.16 54.41 20.89
C SER A 73 29.56 54.72 21.41
N VAL A 74 30.61 54.43 20.63
CA VAL A 74 31.88 55.19 20.73
C VAL A 74 32.52 55.35 19.34
N ALA A 75 32.68 56.63 19.00
CA ALA A 75 33.65 57.33 18.17
C ALA A 75 34.27 56.67 16.92
N VAL A 76 34.03 57.36 15.81
CA VAL A 76 34.69 57.25 14.51
C VAL A 76 36.13 57.79 14.62
N SER A 77 37.11 57.00 14.19
CA SER A 77 38.41 57.51 13.75
C SER A 77 38.59 57.14 12.29
N SER A 78 38.75 58.18 11.47
CA SER A 78 38.93 58.13 10.03
C SER A 78 40.21 57.36 9.64
N VAL A 79 40.04 56.31 8.85
CA VAL A 79 41.13 55.71 8.06
C VAL A 79 40.76 55.74 6.58
N ALA A 80 41.76 56.09 5.80
CA ALA A 80 41.71 56.58 4.43
C ALA A 80 40.99 55.64 3.45
N ALA A 81 40.32 56.27 2.49
CA ALA A 81 39.76 55.63 1.32
C ALA A 81 40.85 54.85 0.55
N SER A 82 40.71 53.53 0.53
CA SER A 82 41.29 52.69 -0.51
C SER A 82 40.12 52.10 -1.29
N SER A 83 40.02 52.49 -2.56
CA SER A 83 39.02 52.02 -3.50
C SER A 83 39.15 50.50 -3.69
N VAL A 84 38.26 49.72 -3.08
CA VAL A 84 38.04 48.33 -3.46
C VAL A 84 36.89 48.32 -4.45
N ALA A 85 37.21 48.01 -5.70
CA ALA A 85 36.23 47.78 -6.75
C ALA A 85 35.31 46.62 -6.33
N VAL A 86 34.04 46.93 -6.08
CA VAL A 86 32.99 45.91 -5.96
C VAL A 86 32.72 45.42 -7.38
N SER A 87 33.39 44.31 -7.76
CA SER A 87 32.98 43.54 -8.91
C SER A 87 31.59 42.96 -8.62
N SER A 88 30.58 43.50 -9.27
CA SER A 88 29.23 42.93 -9.30
C SER A 88 29.32 41.54 -9.92
N VAL A 89 29.34 40.49 -9.08
CA VAL A 89 29.14 39.12 -9.55
C VAL A 89 27.66 39.00 -9.89
N ALA A 90 27.34 39.10 -11.18
CA ALA A 90 26.03 38.73 -11.69
C ALA A 90 25.85 37.23 -11.43
N VAL A 91 25.08 36.89 -10.39
CA VAL A 91 24.59 35.53 -10.19
C VAL A 91 23.53 35.30 -11.27
N SER A 92 23.94 34.79 -12.43
CA SER A 92 23.02 34.24 -13.40
C SER A 92 22.39 33.00 -12.77
N SER A 93 21.21 33.16 -12.18
CA SER A 93 20.34 32.06 -11.81
C SER A 93 19.89 31.35 -13.08
N ALA A 94 20.72 30.44 -13.58
CA ALA A 94 20.32 29.50 -14.61
C ALA A 94 19.30 28.55 -13.98
N THR A 95 18.03 28.85 -14.14
CA THR A 95 16.95 27.87 -13.94
C THR A 95 17.20 26.73 -14.92
N ALA A 96 17.88 25.68 -14.47
CA ALA A 96 17.95 24.42 -15.17
C ALA A 96 16.53 23.83 -15.18
N VAL A 97 15.78 24.12 -16.23
CA VAL A 97 14.58 23.37 -16.55
C VAL A 97 15.06 21.98 -16.91
N ALA A 98 15.03 21.07 -15.94
CA ALA A 98 15.27 19.66 -16.19
C ALA A 98 14.18 19.21 -17.17
N ALA A 99 14.55 19.08 -18.44
CA ALA A 99 13.71 18.44 -19.43
C ALA A 99 13.52 17.00 -18.95
N VAL A 100 12.32 16.69 -18.46
CA VAL A 100 11.90 15.32 -18.19
C VAL A 100 11.94 14.63 -19.55
N ALA A 101 12.98 13.83 -19.78
CA ALA A 101 13.07 13.01 -20.97
C ALA A 101 11.85 12.09 -20.96
N SER A 102 10.88 12.37 -21.82
CA SER A 102 9.76 11.47 -22.05
C SER A 102 10.34 10.14 -22.52
N SER A 103 10.14 9.08 -21.72
CA SER A 103 10.51 7.74 -22.12
C SER A 103 9.75 7.42 -23.42
N THR A 104 10.49 7.02 -24.46
CA THR A 104 9.92 6.76 -25.79
C THR A 104 9.24 5.39 -25.88
N GLY A 105 8.92 4.77 -24.75
CA GLY A 105 8.31 3.45 -24.64
C GLY A 105 6.88 3.53 -24.13
N THR A 106 6.08 2.49 -24.39
CA THR A 106 4.76 2.33 -23.74
C THR A 106 4.97 2.24 -22.23
N PRO A 107 4.39 3.15 -21.43
CA PRO A 107 4.51 3.11 -19.98
C PRO A 107 3.98 1.79 -19.40
N THR A 108 4.49 1.42 -18.24
CA THR A 108 4.10 0.21 -17.52
C THR A 108 3.48 0.57 -16.17
N VAL A 109 2.41 -0.15 -15.80
CA VAL A 109 1.78 -0.13 -14.48
C VAL A 109 2.19 -1.41 -13.76
N TYR A 110 3.01 -1.27 -12.74
CA TYR A 110 3.42 -2.37 -11.86
C TYR A 110 2.47 -2.46 -10.67
N LEU A 111 2.05 -3.69 -10.33
CA LEU A 111 1.16 -3.94 -9.19
C LEU A 111 1.94 -4.65 -8.09
N ALA A 112 2.02 -4.04 -6.91
CA ALA A 112 2.60 -4.61 -5.71
C ALA A 112 1.51 -4.77 -4.65
N GLY A 113 1.18 -6.01 -4.32
CA GLY A 113 0.13 -6.31 -3.34
C GLY A 113 0.13 -7.76 -2.91
N ASP A 114 -0.96 -8.16 -2.26
CA ASP A 114 -1.14 -9.49 -1.68
C ASP A 114 -2.04 -10.42 -2.52
N SER A 115 -2.60 -11.47 -1.91
CA SER A 115 -3.48 -12.43 -2.57
C SER A 115 -4.72 -11.80 -3.18
N THR A 116 -5.22 -10.69 -2.64
CA THR A 116 -6.41 -10.02 -3.19
C THR A 116 -6.13 -9.33 -4.52
N MET A 117 -4.86 -9.08 -4.85
CA MET A 117 -4.41 -8.48 -6.12
C MET A 117 -3.72 -9.50 -7.04
N ALA A 118 -3.07 -10.52 -6.47
CA ALA A 118 -2.22 -11.48 -7.16
C ALA A 118 -2.96 -12.46 -8.08
N LYS A 119 -2.27 -12.88 -9.15
CA LYS A 119 -2.72 -14.01 -9.97
C LYS A 119 -2.81 -15.29 -9.15
N GLY A 120 -3.93 -16.00 -9.27
CA GLY A 120 -4.26 -17.20 -8.50
C GLY A 120 -4.91 -16.92 -7.14
N GLY A 121 -5.12 -15.64 -6.77
CA GLY A 121 -5.83 -15.26 -5.55
C GLY A 121 -5.24 -15.87 -4.28
N GLY A 122 -6.14 -16.38 -3.42
CA GLY A 122 -5.83 -17.23 -2.26
C GLY A 122 -5.79 -18.73 -2.57
N GLY A 123 -5.87 -19.12 -3.85
CA GLY A 123 -5.92 -20.52 -4.29
C GLY A 123 -7.18 -20.87 -5.08
N THR A 124 -7.52 -22.16 -5.10
CA THR A 124 -8.56 -22.73 -5.96
C THR A 124 -9.88 -21.97 -5.88
N GLY A 125 -10.39 -21.52 -7.03
CA GLY A 125 -11.68 -20.83 -7.13
C GLY A 125 -11.64 -19.32 -6.84
N THR A 126 -10.47 -18.77 -6.53
CA THR A 126 -10.27 -17.33 -6.25
C THR A 126 -9.34 -16.72 -7.29
N GLU A 127 -9.37 -15.39 -7.43
CA GLU A 127 -8.47 -14.65 -8.33
C GLU A 127 -8.24 -13.24 -7.78
N GLY A 128 -7.06 -12.66 -7.99
CA GLY A 128 -6.78 -11.29 -7.55
C GLY A 128 -7.34 -10.24 -8.51
N TRP A 129 -7.75 -9.08 -7.99
CA TRP A 129 -8.32 -7.99 -8.79
C TRP A 129 -7.34 -7.43 -9.82
N GLY A 130 -6.03 -7.49 -9.55
CA GLY A 130 -4.98 -7.02 -10.46
C GLY A 130 -4.95 -7.77 -11.79
N VAL A 131 -5.54 -8.98 -11.87
CA VAL A 131 -5.70 -9.74 -13.12
C VAL A 131 -6.72 -9.08 -14.06
N PHE A 132 -7.68 -8.33 -13.52
CA PHE A 132 -8.76 -7.71 -14.28
C PHE A 132 -8.49 -6.25 -14.65
N LEU A 133 -7.58 -5.58 -13.94
CA LEU A 133 -7.19 -4.19 -14.23
C LEU A 133 -6.78 -3.93 -15.70
N PRO A 134 -6.04 -4.83 -16.40
CA PRO A 134 -5.63 -4.59 -17.78
C PRO A 134 -6.80 -4.38 -18.76
N TYR A 135 -7.99 -4.91 -18.46
CA TYR A 135 -9.17 -4.75 -19.31
C TYR A 135 -9.74 -3.33 -19.29
N SER A 136 -9.35 -2.52 -18.31
CA SER A 136 -9.79 -1.13 -18.13
C SER A 136 -8.74 -0.10 -18.55
N LEU A 137 -7.55 -0.53 -18.98
CA LEU A 137 -6.44 0.34 -19.33
C LEU A 137 -6.06 0.24 -20.81
N THR A 138 -5.64 1.36 -21.40
CA THR A 138 -5.15 1.43 -22.79
C THR A 138 -3.88 2.28 -22.90
N GLY A 139 -3.02 1.97 -23.86
CA GLY A 139 -1.76 2.69 -24.07
C GLY A 139 -0.73 2.49 -22.96
N VAL A 140 -0.93 1.53 -22.07
CA VAL A 140 0.00 1.10 -21.01
C VAL A 140 0.09 -0.42 -20.96
N LYS A 141 1.19 -0.95 -20.42
CA LYS A 141 1.32 -2.35 -20.04
C LYS A 141 0.99 -2.52 -18.57
N VAL A 142 0.52 -3.69 -18.16
CA VAL A 142 0.31 -4.03 -16.75
C VAL A 142 1.16 -5.23 -16.40
N VAL A 143 1.96 -5.12 -15.34
CA VAL A 143 2.76 -6.20 -14.76
C VAL A 143 2.26 -6.43 -13.34
N ASN A 144 1.66 -7.59 -13.09
CA ASN A 144 1.13 -7.94 -11.79
C ASN A 144 2.18 -8.71 -10.98
N ASP A 145 2.92 -7.98 -10.14
CA ASP A 145 3.95 -8.51 -9.24
C ASP A 145 3.42 -8.73 -7.80
N ALA A 146 2.09 -8.69 -7.62
CA ALA A 146 1.48 -9.03 -6.35
C ALA A 146 1.68 -10.51 -6.03
N LYS A 147 1.81 -10.83 -4.74
CA LYS A 147 2.07 -12.18 -4.26
C LYS A 147 1.18 -12.55 -3.10
N ALA A 148 0.57 -13.73 -3.19
CA ALA A 148 -0.25 -14.26 -2.12
C ALA A 148 0.50 -14.35 -0.78
N GLY A 149 -0.17 -13.89 0.28
CA GLY A 149 0.32 -13.96 1.65
C GLY A 149 1.44 -12.98 2.01
N THR A 150 1.71 -11.95 1.21
CA THR A 150 2.69 -10.92 1.59
C THR A 150 2.06 -9.73 2.30
N SER A 151 2.79 -9.15 3.25
CA SER A 151 2.55 -7.83 3.85
C SER A 151 3.58 -6.82 3.34
N ALA A 152 3.46 -5.54 3.74
CA ALA A 152 4.48 -4.53 3.49
C ALA A 152 5.87 -4.96 3.98
N ARG A 153 5.96 -5.50 5.21
CA ARG A 153 7.20 -6.09 5.75
C ARG A 153 7.71 -7.24 4.90
N SER A 154 6.89 -8.28 4.66
CA SER A 154 7.41 -9.48 4.02
C SER A 154 7.74 -9.24 2.54
N TYR A 155 6.99 -8.39 1.84
CA TYR A 155 7.28 -8.00 0.45
C TYR A 155 8.60 -7.22 0.37
N THR A 156 8.88 -6.36 1.36
CA THR A 156 10.18 -5.69 1.52
C THR A 156 11.31 -6.69 1.79
N ASN A 157 11.11 -7.61 2.75
CA ASN A 157 12.13 -8.60 3.14
C ASN A 157 12.47 -9.58 2.00
N GLU A 158 11.49 -9.89 1.14
CA GLU A 158 11.69 -10.68 -0.08
C GLU A 158 12.30 -9.87 -1.23
N SER A 159 12.71 -8.61 -1.00
CA SER A 159 13.30 -7.69 -2.00
C SER A 159 12.41 -7.37 -3.20
N ARG A 160 11.10 -7.61 -3.12
CA ARG A 160 10.21 -7.43 -4.28
C ARG A 160 9.96 -5.98 -4.66
N PHE A 161 9.96 -5.08 -3.67
CA PHE A 161 10.00 -3.65 -3.98
C PHE A 161 11.30 -3.26 -4.68
N GLN A 162 12.42 -3.91 -4.38
CA GLN A 162 13.66 -3.66 -5.10
C GLN A 162 13.58 -4.19 -6.54
N ASP A 163 13.00 -5.38 -6.75
CA ASP A 163 12.81 -5.95 -8.09
C ASP A 163 12.02 -4.99 -9.01
N ILE A 164 10.95 -4.36 -8.50
CA ILE A 164 10.19 -3.34 -9.24
C ILE A 164 11.04 -2.07 -9.45
N ALA A 165 11.74 -1.60 -8.41
CA ALA A 165 12.56 -0.39 -8.48
C ALA A 165 13.75 -0.50 -9.46
N ASP A 166 14.22 -1.72 -9.71
CA ASP A 166 15.32 -2.01 -10.64
C ASP A 166 14.89 -1.92 -12.11
N VAL A 167 13.61 -2.13 -12.40
CA VAL A 167 13.07 -2.13 -13.78
C VAL A 167 12.23 -0.90 -14.11
N VAL A 168 11.70 -0.22 -13.10
CA VAL A 168 10.83 0.94 -13.31
C VAL A 168 11.60 2.12 -13.90
N THR A 169 10.94 2.85 -14.79
CA THR A 169 11.50 4.02 -15.48
C THR A 169 10.60 5.24 -15.33
N ALA A 170 11.12 6.42 -15.71
CA ALA A 170 10.34 7.65 -15.67
C ALA A 170 9.11 7.55 -16.57
N GLY A 171 7.94 7.90 -16.01
CA GLY A 171 6.64 7.81 -16.69
C GLY A 171 5.85 6.53 -16.40
N ASP A 172 6.45 5.53 -15.75
CA ASP A 172 5.74 4.34 -15.27
C ASP A 172 4.90 4.66 -14.02
N TRP A 173 3.98 3.75 -13.70
CA TRP A 173 3.20 3.76 -12.47
C TRP A 173 3.48 2.53 -11.62
N VAL A 174 3.45 2.69 -10.30
CA VAL A 174 3.45 1.58 -9.35
C VAL A 174 2.24 1.71 -8.43
N ILE A 175 1.37 0.71 -8.43
CA ILE A 175 0.23 0.63 -7.51
C ILE A 175 0.64 -0.28 -6.34
N ILE A 176 0.61 0.26 -5.13
CA ILE A 176 0.97 -0.45 -3.90
C ILE A 176 -0.28 -0.60 -3.03
N GLU A 177 -0.68 -1.84 -2.74
CA GLU A 177 -1.86 -2.15 -1.93
C GLU A 177 -1.60 -3.31 -0.96
N PHE A 178 -1.55 -3.00 0.33
CA PHE A 178 -1.30 -3.96 1.41
C PHE A 178 -2.14 -3.62 2.63
N GLY A 179 -2.34 -4.61 3.51
CA GLY A 179 -2.99 -4.45 4.81
C GLY A 179 -3.62 -5.73 5.34
N HIS A 180 -3.99 -6.69 4.47
CA HIS A 180 -4.62 -7.95 4.88
C HIS A 180 -3.69 -8.84 5.72
N ASN A 181 -2.39 -8.82 5.42
CA ASN A 181 -1.39 -9.70 6.05
C ASN A 181 -0.51 -8.96 7.09
N ASP A 182 -0.71 -7.67 7.24
CA ASP A 182 0.17 -6.74 7.96
C ASP A 182 -0.14 -6.69 9.47
N GLY A 183 -1.29 -7.24 9.86
CA GLY A 183 -1.68 -7.45 11.26
C GLY A 183 -1.10 -8.72 11.87
N GLY A 184 -1.31 -8.86 13.18
CA GLY A 184 -0.85 -10.02 13.95
C GLY A 184 -0.19 -9.61 15.26
N SER A 185 0.63 -10.51 15.79
CA SER A 185 1.45 -10.28 16.97
C SER A 185 2.92 -10.33 16.60
N LEU A 186 3.76 -9.57 17.30
CA LEU A 186 5.22 -9.71 17.27
C LEU A 186 5.78 -10.28 18.58
N SER A 187 5.01 -10.20 19.67
CA SER A 187 5.47 -10.51 21.03
C SER A 187 5.21 -11.97 21.44
N THR A 188 4.19 -12.61 20.87
CA THR A 188 3.82 -14.00 21.21
C THR A 188 4.18 -14.98 20.10
N THR A 189 3.99 -14.57 18.85
CA THR A 189 4.19 -15.39 17.65
C THR A 189 4.47 -14.44 16.49
N ASP A 190 5.67 -14.47 15.91
CA ASP A 190 5.96 -13.72 14.70
C ASP A 190 5.70 -14.60 13.46
N ASN A 191 4.70 -14.23 12.67
CA ASN A 191 4.35 -14.90 11.41
C ASN A 191 5.21 -14.42 10.21
N LEU A 192 6.21 -13.56 10.48
CA LEU A 192 7.12 -12.92 9.51
C LEU A 192 6.43 -11.92 8.56
N ARG A 193 5.18 -11.56 8.84
CA ARG A 193 4.38 -10.62 8.05
C ARG A 193 3.93 -9.41 8.87
N THR A 194 3.60 -9.61 10.14
CA THR A 194 3.16 -8.55 11.04
C THR A 194 4.13 -7.38 11.01
N ASP A 195 3.61 -6.18 10.75
CA ASP A 195 4.35 -4.92 10.86
C ASP A 195 4.40 -4.44 12.32
N CYS A 196 5.33 -3.55 12.64
CA CYS A 196 5.29 -2.85 13.91
C CYS A 196 4.06 -1.94 13.99
N TYR A 197 3.40 -1.94 15.14
CA TYR A 197 2.27 -1.04 15.37
C TYR A 197 2.78 0.40 15.53
N GLY A 198 2.30 1.29 14.68
CA GLY A 198 2.65 2.71 14.73
C GLY A 198 2.36 3.39 13.40
N ALA A 199 2.21 4.71 13.42
CA ALA A 199 1.95 5.53 12.23
C ALA A 199 3.18 6.34 11.77
N GLY A 200 4.27 6.29 12.53
CA GLY A 200 5.50 7.03 12.31
C GLY A 200 6.69 6.09 12.10
N SER A 201 7.83 6.46 12.69
CA SER A 201 9.09 5.72 12.58
C SER A 201 9.35 4.79 13.76
N GLU A 202 8.29 4.30 14.42
CA GLU A 202 8.42 3.33 15.50
C GLU A 202 9.08 2.03 15.00
N THR A 203 9.72 1.33 15.91
CA THR A 203 10.32 0.01 15.65
C THR A 203 9.92 -0.95 16.74
N CYS A 204 9.65 -2.19 16.38
CA CYS A 204 9.30 -3.25 17.31
C CYS A 204 10.36 -4.35 17.24
N THR A 205 10.65 -5.02 18.36
CA THR A 205 11.46 -6.25 18.36
C THR A 205 10.51 -7.45 18.31
N SER A 206 10.69 -8.35 17.33
CA SER A 206 9.91 -9.59 17.26
C SER A 206 10.37 -10.62 18.30
N VAL A 207 9.57 -11.65 18.53
CA VAL A 207 9.94 -12.81 19.38
C VAL A 207 11.22 -13.51 18.89
N ASN A 208 11.58 -13.35 17.61
CA ASN A 208 12.81 -13.88 17.01
C ASN A 208 14.01 -12.93 17.15
N GLY A 209 13.80 -11.72 17.69
CA GLY A 209 14.85 -10.70 17.84
C GLY A 209 14.99 -9.74 16.65
N ASP A 210 14.14 -9.86 15.63
CA ASP A 210 14.19 -8.98 14.45
C ASP A 210 13.67 -7.58 14.78
N ILE A 211 14.31 -6.54 14.24
CA ILE A 211 13.77 -5.18 14.26
C ILE A 211 12.78 -5.04 13.10
N VAL A 212 11.53 -4.74 13.45
CA VAL A 212 10.41 -4.62 12.52
C VAL A 212 9.97 -3.16 12.45
N GLN A 213 9.79 -2.64 11.24
CA GLN A 213 9.33 -1.27 11.00
C GLN A 213 7.81 -1.19 10.94
N THR A 214 7.27 0.02 11.01
CA THR A 214 5.84 0.26 10.80
C THR A 214 5.45 0.13 9.32
N TYR A 215 4.16 -0.11 9.08
CA TYR A 215 3.57 -0.09 7.74
C TYR A 215 3.92 1.20 6.96
N PRO A 216 3.70 2.43 7.50
CA PRO A 216 4.06 3.64 6.75
C PRO A 216 5.54 3.72 6.42
N THR A 217 6.42 3.21 7.28
CA THR A 217 7.87 3.20 7.02
C THR A 217 8.19 2.32 5.81
N TYR A 218 7.65 1.10 5.74
CA TYR A 218 7.86 0.21 4.60
C TYR A 218 7.31 0.81 3.30
N ILE A 219 6.05 1.24 3.30
CA ILE A 219 5.38 1.77 2.11
C ILE A 219 6.04 3.08 1.63
N THR A 220 6.37 4.00 2.55
CA THR A 220 7.05 5.25 2.19
C THR A 220 8.43 5.00 1.61
N ALA A 221 9.21 4.06 2.18
CA ALA A 221 10.53 3.71 1.66
C ALA A 221 10.42 3.12 0.25
N ALA A 222 9.53 2.15 0.05
CA ALA A 222 9.27 1.55 -1.26
C ALA A 222 8.86 2.59 -2.30
N ALA A 223 7.87 3.43 -1.98
CA ALA A 223 7.42 4.49 -2.88
C ALA A 223 8.54 5.47 -3.25
N LYS A 224 9.42 5.83 -2.31
CA LYS A 224 10.59 6.69 -2.58
C LYS A 224 11.61 6.04 -3.50
N LEU A 225 11.77 4.71 -3.48
CA LEU A 225 12.61 4.02 -4.47
C LEU A 225 12.07 4.21 -5.89
N MET A 226 10.75 4.12 -6.06
CA MET A 226 10.10 4.27 -7.37
C MET A 226 10.12 5.72 -7.86
N THR A 227 9.77 6.67 -6.99
CA THR A 227 9.70 8.08 -7.38
C THR A 227 11.09 8.67 -7.66
N ALA A 228 12.14 8.15 -7.02
CA ALA A 228 13.53 8.49 -7.35
C ALA A 228 13.92 8.08 -8.78
N LYS A 229 13.22 7.11 -9.39
CA LYS A 229 13.38 6.69 -10.79
C LYS A 229 12.45 7.43 -11.76
N GLY A 230 11.63 8.36 -11.25
CA GLY A 230 10.67 9.12 -12.05
C GLY A 230 9.31 8.44 -12.24
N ALA A 231 9.04 7.32 -11.56
CA ALA A 231 7.75 6.66 -11.59
C ALA A 231 6.75 7.34 -10.65
N GLN A 232 5.48 7.39 -11.04
CA GLN A 232 4.40 7.82 -10.16
C GLN A 232 3.92 6.64 -9.32
N VAL A 233 3.56 6.88 -8.05
CA VAL A 233 3.09 5.84 -7.14
C VAL A 233 1.63 6.09 -6.76
N ILE A 234 0.82 5.06 -6.82
CA ILE A 234 -0.51 5.05 -6.22
C ILE A 234 -0.42 4.17 -4.97
N ILE A 235 -0.77 4.73 -3.82
CA ILE A 235 -0.83 3.98 -2.56
C ILE A 235 -2.30 3.80 -2.22
N SER A 236 -2.71 2.55 -2.10
CA SER A 236 -4.09 2.13 -1.89
C SER A 236 -4.20 1.33 -0.59
N PRO A 237 -5.26 1.51 0.20
CA PRO A 237 -5.53 0.67 1.37
C PRO A 237 -6.02 -0.72 0.92
N PRO A 238 -6.00 -1.74 1.81
CA PRO A 238 -6.50 -3.06 1.42
C PRO A 238 -7.99 -2.98 1.05
N THR A 239 -8.41 -3.86 0.15
CA THR A 239 -9.84 -4.11 -0.09
C THR A 239 -10.52 -4.57 1.20
N PRO A 240 -11.85 -4.46 1.32
CA PRO A 240 -12.58 -5.08 2.42
C PRO A 240 -12.41 -6.61 2.38
N ASP A 241 -12.33 -7.24 3.55
CA ASP A 241 -12.92 -8.58 3.72
C ASP A 241 -14.43 -8.51 3.44
N ASN A 242 -15.12 -9.64 3.32
CA ASN A 242 -16.55 -9.70 3.04
C ASN A 242 -17.34 -8.82 4.04
N PRO A 243 -17.81 -7.63 3.63
CA PRO A 243 -18.46 -6.70 4.54
C PRO A 243 -19.88 -7.15 4.91
N CYS A 244 -20.38 -8.20 4.26
CA CYS A 244 -21.72 -8.73 4.41
C CYS A 244 -21.77 -10.05 5.22
N GLU A 245 -20.63 -10.53 5.74
CA GLU A 245 -20.48 -11.84 6.40
C GLU A 245 -21.51 -12.09 7.53
N THR A 246 -21.98 -11.02 8.20
CA THR A 246 -22.97 -11.11 9.29
C THR A 246 -24.43 -11.10 8.80
N GLY A 247 -24.67 -11.18 7.50
CA GLY A 247 -26.00 -11.08 6.88
C GLY A 247 -26.48 -9.65 6.60
N THR A 248 -25.67 -8.65 6.94
CA THR A 248 -25.88 -7.23 6.61
C THR A 248 -24.56 -6.64 6.16
N CYS A 249 -24.56 -5.84 5.10
CA CYS A 249 -23.34 -5.22 4.59
C CYS A 249 -23.00 -3.95 5.38
N SER A 250 -21.76 -3.88 5.88
CA SER A 250 -21.23 -2.69 6.54
C SER A 250 -19.71 -2.66 6.38
N TYR A 251 -19.18 -1.60 5.80
CA TYR A 251 -17.73 -1.40 5.70
C TYR A 251 -17.20 -0.42 6.76
N THR A 252 -16.03 -0.75 7.33
CA THR A 252 -15.25 0.19 8.15
C THR A 252 -13.80 0.07 7.75
N ALA A 253 -13.20 1.20 7.39
CA ALA A 253 -11.80 1.28 6.99
C ALA A 253 -10.88 0.75 8.10
N PRO A 254 -9.96 -0.20 7.80
CA PRO A 254 -8.96 -0.63 8.78
C PRO A 254 -7.95 0.48 9.05
N ARG A 255 -7.15 0.34 10.12
CA ARG A 255 -6.07 1.30 10.45
C ARG A 255 -5.09 1.53 9.28
N PHE A 256 -4.92 0.52 8.42
CA PHE A 256 -4.06 0.58 7.25
C PHE A 256 -4.52 1.62 6.22
N THR A 257 -5.79 2.01 6.23
CA THR A 257 -6.29 3.10 5.39
C THR A 257 -5.67 4.44 5.76
N ALA A 258 -5.67 4.77 7.06
CA ALA A 258 -5.01 5.98 7.54
C ALA A 258 -3.48 5.93 7.30
N TYR A 259 -2.87 4.75 7.41
CA TYR A 259 -1.44 4.55 7.20
C TYR A 259 -1.01 4.65 5.73
N ALA A 260 -1.81 4.13 4.81
CA ALA A 260 -1.62 4.30 3.37
C ALA A 260 -1.68 5.78 2.99
N ASN A 261 -2.69 6.50 3.48
CA ASN A 261 -2.84 7.93 3.23
C ASN A 261 -1.68 8.76 3.82
N SER A 262 -1.23 8.46 5.04
CA SER A 262 -0.08 9.16 5.63
C SER A 262 1.23 8.92 4.84
N SER A 263 1.39 7.75 4.24
CA SER A 263 2.54 7.43 3.37
C SER A 263 2.57 8.29 2.11
N VAL A 264 1.40 8.59 1.51
CA VAL A 264 1.30 9.49 0.35
C VAL A 264 1.82 10.89 0.70
N ALA A 265 1.39 11.43 1.84
CA ALA A 265 1.86 12.72 2.31
C ALA A 265 3.39 12.75 2.54
N ALA A 266 3.96 11.64 3.03
CA ALA A 266 5.40 11.51 3.26
C ALA A 266 6.25 11.33 1.99
N VAL A 267 5.64 10.89 0.88
CA VAL A 267 6.28 10.75 -0.43
C VAL A 267 6.20 12.04 -1.23
N GLY A 268 5.07 12.75 -1.16
CA GLY A 268 4.88 14.05 -1.82
C GLY A 268 4.19 13.95 -3.19
N SER A 269 4.48 14.89 -4.09
CA SER A 269 3.67 15.13 -5.30
C SER A 269 3.67 14.01 -6.34
N MET A 270 4.56 13.02 -6.21
CA MET A 270 4.59 11.84 -7.09
C MET A 270 3.78 10.66 -6.56
N ALA A 271 3.16 10.79 -5.38
CA ALA A 271 2.26 9.81 -4.82
C ALA A 271 0.81 10.29 -4.87
N THR A 272 -0.13 9.38 -5.09
CA THR A 272 -1.57 9.63 -4.96
C THR A 272 -2.21 8.58 -4.07
N PHE A 273 -3.13 9.01 -3.21
CA PHE A 273 -3.97 8.11 -2.45
C PHE A 273 -5.22 7.76 -3.27
N ILE A 274 -5.52 6.47 -3.39
CA ILE A 274 -6.77 5.96 -3.99
C ILE A 274 -7.43 5.09 -2.94
N ASP A 275 -8.61 5.48 -2.43
CA ASP A 275 -9.31 4.74 -1.38
C ASP A 275 -10.10 3.55 -1.95
N HIS A 276 -9.38 2.54 -2.46
CA HIS A 276 -9.99 1.37 -3.07
C HIS A 276 -10.94 0.64 -2.11
N GLY A 277 -10.56 0.56 -0.83
CA GLY A 277 -11.37 -0.02 0.24
C GLY A 277 -12.77 0.57 0.32
N GLN A 278 -12.87 1.91 0.39
CA GLN A 278 -14.17 2.59 0.49
C GLN A 278 -15.05 2.39 -0.76
N TYR A 279 -14.47 2.45 -1.95
CA TYR A 279 -15.24 2.24 -3.19
C TYR A 279 -15.78 0.81 -3.30
N VAL A 280 -14.98 -0.19 -2.93
CA VAL A 280 -15.42 -1.59 -2.87
C VAL A 280 -16.50 -1.79 -1.82
N GLY A 281 -16.32 -1.21 -0.62
CA GLY A 281 -17.32 -1.26 0.46
C GLY A 281 -18.68 -0.73 0.00
N ASN A 282 -18.70 0.46 -0.62
CA ASN A 282 -19.92 1.07 -1.15
C ASN A 282 -20.60 0.18 -2.22
N ALA A 283 -19.81 -0.39 -3.13
CA ALA A 283 -20.34 -1.26 -4.18
C ALA A 283 -20.94 -2.55 -3.61
N PHE A 284 -20.29 -3.15 -2.61
CA PHE A 284 -20.76 -4.37 -1.95
C PHE A 284 -22.02 -4.12 -1.12
N GLU A 285 -22.09 -2.99 -0.39
CA GLU A 285 -23.32 -2.57 0.29
C GLU A 285 -24.50 -2.42 -0.67
N ALA A 286 -24.27 -1.88 -1.87
CA ALA A 286 -25.31 -1.75 -2.90
C ALA A 286 -25.74 -3.08 -3.52
N LEU A 287 -24.84 -4.06 -3.64
CA LEU A 287 -25.14 -5.40 -4.16
C LEU A 287 -25.89 -6.27 -3.14
N GLY A 288 -25.63 -6.06 -1.85
CA GLY A 288 -26.28 -6.77 -0.76
C GLY A 288 -25.70 -8.16 -0.47
N PRO A 289 -26.06 -8.74 0.68
CA PRO A 289 -25.35 -9.87 1.29
C PRO A 289 -25.34 -11.12 0.42
N THR A 290 -26.49 -11.51 -0.15
CA THR A 290 -26.59 -12.72 -0.98
C THR A 290 -25.63 -12.71 -2.17
N THR A 291 -25.46 -11.56 -2.82
CA THR A 291 -24.56 -11.44 -3.98
C THR A 291 -23.11 -11.37 -3.54
N VAL A 292 -22.80 -10.61 -2.48
CA VAL A 292 -21.44 -10.45 -2.00
C VAL A 292 -20.90 -11.74 -1.39
N ASP A 293 -21.69 -12.47 -0.60
CA ASP A 293 -21.29 -13.77 -0.03
C ASP A 293 -20.91 -14.78 -1.14
N ALA A 294 -21.64 -14.76 -2.27
CA ALA A 294 -21.31 -15.61 -3.42
C ALA A 294 -19.97 -15.26 -4.08
N PHE A 295 -19.42 -14.07 -3.81
CA PHE A 295 -18.08 -13.71 -4.25
C PHE A 295 -16.98 -14.33 -3.41
N TYR A 296 -17.27 -14.89 -2.23
CA TYR A 296 -16.28 -15.37 -1.27
C TYR A 296 -16.43 -16.90 -1.08
N PRO A 297 -15.93 -17.72 -2.03
CA PRO A 297 -16.26 -19.14 -2.10
C PRO A 297 -15.61 -20.01 -1.02
N ASN A 298 -14.51 -19.55 -0.44
CA ASN A 298 -13.68 -20.35 0.47
C ASN A 298 -13.57 -19.73 1.88
N ASP A 299 -13.45 -18.41 1.94
CA ASP A 299 -13.25 -17.60 3.14
C ASP A 299 -13.69 -16.17 2.88
N HIS A 300 -13.65 -15.31 3.90
CA HIS A 300 -14.10 -13.92 3.81
C HIS A 300 -13.10 -12.94 3.17
N THR A 301 -11.91 -13.37 2.73
CA THR A 301 -10.86 -12.45 2.22
C THR A 301 -10.65 -12.61 0.72
N HIS A 302 -10.74 -13.83 0.20
CA HIS A 302 -10.33 -14.15 -1.17
C HIS A 302 -11.52 -14.19 -2.13
N PRO A 303 -11.72 -13.14 -2.95
CA PRO A 303 -12.82 -13.11 -3.90
C PRO A 303 -12.63 -14.12 -5.05
N SER A 304 -13.76 -14.61 -5.55
CA SER A 304 -13.89 -15.33 -6.82
C SER A 304 -13.58 -14.41 -8.00
N PRO A 305 -13.28 -14.95 -9.20
CA PRO A 305 -13.09 -14.15 -10.41
C PRO A 305 -14.19 -13.10 -10.67
N THR A 306 -15.45 -13.44 -10.38
CA THR A 306 -16.58 -12.51 -10.53
C THR A 306 -16.48 -11.36 -9.53
N GLY A 307 -16.21 -11.66 -8.25
CA GLY A 307 -16.01 -10.63 -7.23
C GLY A 307 -14.84 -9.72 -7.56
N SER A 308 -13.71 -10.30 -8.00
CA SER A 308 -12.49 -9.58 -8.35
C SER A 308 -12.64 -8.67 -9.56
N THR A 309 -13.57 -8.98 -10.48
CA THR A 309 -13.95 -8.06 -11.56
C THR A 309 -14.64 -6.81 -11.01
N ILE A 310 -15.50 -6.95 -10.00
CA ILE A 310 -16.15 -5.81 -9.33
C ILE A 310 -15.13 -5.00 -8.54
N VAL A 311 -14.24 -5.66 -7.80
CA VAL A 311 -13.15 -5.02 -7.06
C VAL A 311 -12.30 -4.18 -8.01
N ALA A 312 -11.79 -4.75 -9.11
CA ALA A 312 -11.00 -4.01 -10.09
C ALA A 312 -11.77 -2.82 -10.70
N ALA A 313 -13.07 -2.99 -10.99
CA ALA A 313 -13.89 -1.88 -11.49
C ALA A 313 -14.01 -0.75 -10.46
N GLN A 314 -14.08 -1.04 -9.16
CA GLN A 314 -14.12 -0.02 -8.12
C GLN A 314 -12.78 0.71 -7.96
N PHE A 315 -11.64 0.04 -8.13
CA PHE A 315 -10.35 0.74 -8.26
C PHE A 315 -10.36 1.72 -9.44
N VAL A 316 -10.87 1.29 -10.60
CA VAL A 316 -10.95 2.14 -11.81
C VAL A 316 -11.88 3.33 -11.60
N LEU A 317 -13.02 3.13 -10.93
CA LEU A 317 -13.93 4.23 -10.57
C LEU A 317 -13.24 5.22 -9.62
N ALA A 318 -12.56 4.72 -8.58
CA ALA A 318 -11.81 5.57 -7.65
C ALA A 318 -10.70 6.36 -8.38
N LEU A 319 -10.01 5.72 -9.32
CA LEU A 319 -9.00 6.36 -10.16
C LEU A 319 -9.59 7.47 -11.04
N LEU A 320 -10.72 7.21 -11.70
CA LEU A 320 -11.42 8.21 -12.53
C LEU A 320 -11.97 9.39 -11.71
N CYS A 321 -12.34 9.16 -10.46
CA CYS A 321 -12.80 10.20 -9.53
C CYS A 321 -11.63 10.99 -8.91
N SER A 322 -10.39 10.51 -9.08
CA SER A 322 -9.19 11.20 -8.62
C SER A 322 -8.64 12.15 -9.70
N ASN A 323 -7.60 12.91 -9.34
CA ASN A 323 -6.82 13.71 -10.30
C ASN A 323 -5.54 12.98 -10.78
N ASN A 324 -5.45 11.66 -10.60
CA ASN A 324 -4.25 10.92 -10.97
C ASN A 324 -4.08 10.82 -12.51
N PRO A 325 -2.88 11.08 -13.07
CA PRO A 325 -2.67 11.00 -14.52
C PRO A 325 -2.94 9.64 -15.17
N LEU A 326 -2.90 8.53 -14.42
CA LEU A 326 -3.25 7.21 -14.95
C LEU A 326 -4.71 7.15 -15.42
N ALA A 327 -5.60 8.00 -14.89
CA ALA A 327 -6.98 8.09 -15.33
C ALA A 327 -7.12 8.40 -16.84
N ALA A 328 -6.15 9.07 -17.46
CA ALA A 328 -6.13 9.34 -18.90
C ALA A 328 -5.97 8.05 -19.74
N HIS A 329 -5.54 6.96 -19.13
CA HIS A 329 -5.39 5.65 -19.75
C HIS A 329 -6.60 4.72 -19.52
N VAL A 330 -7.62 5.18 -18.79
CA VAL A 330 -8.81 4.38 -18.51
C VAL A 330 -9.77 4.42 -19.72
N VAL A 331 -10.23 3.25 -20.17
CA VAL A 331 -11.21 3.14 -21.28
C VAL A 331 -12.66 3.27 -20.82
N ASN A 332 -12.91 3.05 -19.53
CA ASN A 332 -14.22 3.18 -18.90
C ASN A 332 -14.58 4.65 -18.65
N THR A 333 -15.88 4.96 -18.66
CA THR A 333 -16.38 6.21 -18.07
C THR A 333 -16.87 5.95 -16.65
N THR A 334 -16.96 6.99 -15.81
CA THR A 334 -17.55 6.86 -14.46
C THR A 334 -18.99 6.33 -14.52
N SER A 335 -19.77 6.73 -15.54
CA SER A 335 -21.13 6.23 -15.75
C SER A 335 -21.21 4.76 -16.20
N SER A 336 -20.10 4.17 -16.64
CA SER A 336 -20.04 2.76 -17.06
C SER A 336 -19.76 1.79 -15.91
N ILE A 337 -19.41 2.32 -14.73
CA ILE A 337 -19.10 1.55 -13.54
C ILE A 337 -20.15 1.90 -12.47
N THR A 338 -20.81 0.89 -11.91
CA THR A 338 -21.77 1.09 -10.82
C THR A 338 -21.08 1.71 -9.61
N GLY A 339 -21.61 2.82 -9.10
CA GLY A 339 -21.07 3.53 -7.94
C GLY A 339 -21.17 5.04 -8.12
N SER A 340 -20.49 5.79 -7.25
CA SER A 340 -20.36 7.25 -7.34
C SER A 340 -19.01 7.67 -6.75
N CYS A 341 -18.52 8.84 -7.16
CA CYS A 341 -17.33 9.41 -6.53
C CYS A 341 -17.60 9.74 -5.06
N VAL A 342 -16.60 9.50 -4.21
CA VAL A 342 -16.64 9.72 -2.76
C VAL A 342 -15.75 10.89 -2.38
#